data_AF-A0A8S4QLV5-F1
#
_entry.id   AF-A0A8S4QLV5-F1
#
_cell.length_a   1.000
_cell.length_b   1.000
_cell.length_c   1.000
_cell.angle_alpha   90.00
_cell.angle_beta   90.00
_cell.angle_gamma   90.00
#
_symmetry.space_group_name_H-M   'P 1'
#
loop_
_entity.id
_entity.type
_entity.pdbx_description
1 polymer ?
#
loop_
_entity_poly.entity_id
_entity_poly.type
_entity_poly.pdbx_seq_one_letter_code
_entity_poly.pdbx_strand_id
1 'polypeptide(L)'
;MQAVEKPQNYQKTLNNSNNGADNTNYVSEAEAKILPSVQNALKNIIAKEGFTLYKLTRRTIASNGSNYMADLYEIDIKGQTNEGYKEIHLFLKHIIPVEAIQSLIDVNICYSHEVFFYNELSEVFNKLQENAKIPEGERFKTVKNYECNQDAMILENLARKGFKTLHRMDVMPIQFAELSITQLARLHGLSFVLKHKNRDYFEEKIKRIESPLHFDKIEVWKPFVKRQFENSTKYFGTGVQEKINQFLENKFIEKFPKHFKGVTDSIKCLCHGDFRISNVMFKDN
;
A
#
# COMPACT_ATOMS: atom_id res chain seq x y z
N MET A 1 8.39 3.20 21.48
CA MET A 1 9.85 3.24 21.66
C MET A 1 10.14 2.83 23.10
N GLN A 2 10.42 1.54 23.30
CA GLN A 2 11.06 0.94 24.46
C GLN A 2 11.85 -0.23 23.86
N ALA A 3 13.15 -0.27 24.14
CA ALA A 3 14.09 -1.22 23.58
C ALA A 3 13.96 -2.56 24.32
N VAL A 4 13.92 -3.66 23.57
CA VAL A 4 14.16 -5.00 24.10
C VAL A 4 15.21 -5.65 23.18
N GLU A 5 16.27 -6.13 23.81
CA GLU A 5 17.49 -6.65 23.21
C GLU A 5 17.25 -7.91 22.37
N LYS A 6 17.95 -8.03 21.24
CA LYS A 6 18.08 -9.29 20.50
C LYS A 6 19.16 -10.15 21.18
N PRO A 7 18.94 -11.45 21.40
CA PRO A 7 20.03 -12.37 21.71
C PRO A 7 20.94 -12.53 20.49
N GLN A 8 22.24 -12.34 20.72
CA GLN A 8 23.32 -12.72 19.81
C GLN A 8 23.44 -14.25 19.74
N ASN A 9 23.65 -14.78 18.53
CA ASN A 9 24.66 -15.78 18.16
C ASN A 9 24.18 -16.62 16.97
N TYR A 10 24.82 -16.43 15.81
CA TYR A 10 25.37 -17.55 15.05
C TYR A 10 26.39 -16.98 14.03
N GLN A 11 27.68 -17.21 14.29
CA GLN A 11 28.76 -16.99 13.33
C GLN A 11 29.26 -18.34 12.79
N LYS A 12 29.59 -18.32 11.49
CA LYS A 12 30.53 -19.17 10.73
C LYS A 12 30.10 -20.64 10.52
N THR A 13 30.29 -21.23 9.34
CA THR A 13 31.53 -21.28 8.56
C THR A 13 31.28 -21.38 7.04
N LEU A 14 32.09 -20.65 6.26
CA LEU A 14 32.29 -20.86 4.83
C LEU A 14 33.33 -21.96 4.65
N ASN A 15 33.01 -22.99 3.87
CA ASN A 15 33.99 -23.89 3.25
C ASN A 15 33.69 -23.99 1.76
N ASN A 16 34.76 -23.90 0.98
CA ASN A 16 34.78 -23.75 -0.46
C ASN A 16 35.32 -25.05 -1.07
N SER A 17 34.63 -25.65 -2.03
CA SER A 17 35.23 -26.58 -3.00
C SER A 17 34.29 -26.93 -4.18
N ASN A 18 34.64 -26.38 -5.35
CA ASN A 18 34.56 -26.84 -6.74
C ASN A 18 33.64 -27.98 -7.26
N ASN A 19 33.11 -27.64 -8.46
CA ASN A 19 32.90 -28.42 -9.69
C ASN A 19 31.65 -29.30 -9.86
N GLY A 20 30.90 -29.01 -10.94
CA GLY A 20 29.94 -29.92 -11.55
C GLY A 20 28.80 -29.17 -12.23
N ALA A 21 28.75 -29.21 -13.56
CA ALA A 21 27.66 -28.65 -14.35
C ALA A 21 26.36 -29.40 -14.04
N ASP A 22 25.34 -28.67 -13.57
CA ASP A 22 23.98 -29.18 -13.51
C ASP A 22 22.98 -28.06 -13.77
N ASN A 23 22.12 -28.27 -14.77
CA ASN A 23 20.94 -27.46 -15.04
C ASN A 23 19.95 -27.70 -13.90
N THR A 24 20.05 -26.91 -12.84
CA THR A 24 19.05 -26.90 -11.76
C THR A 24 18.70 -25.46 -11.39
N ASN A 25 17.41 -25.20 -11.24
CA ASN A 25 16.87 -23.98 -10.67
C ASN A 25 17.38 -23.86 -9.22
N TYR A 26 18.51 -23.20 -9.03
CA TYR A 26 19.00 -22.83 -7.71
C TYR A 26 18.18 -21.66 -7.17
N VAL A 27 17.17 -22.00 -6.36
CA VAL A 27 16.57 -21.08 -5.38
C VAL A 27 17.30 -21.34 -4.07
N SER A 28 18.09 -20.38 -3.59
CA SER A 28 18.80 -20.48 -2.31
C SER A 28 17.80 -20.41 -1.14
N GLU A 29 17.81 -21.43 -0.28
CA GLU A 29 16.94 -21.57 0.88
C GLU A 29 17.31 -20.62 2.03
N ALA A 30 16.52 -19.56 2.17
CA ALA A 30 15.82 -19.16 3.41
C ALA A 30 14.79 -18.05 3.10
N GLU A 31 14.19 -18.08 1.91
CA GLU A 31 13.19 -17.09 1.50
C GLU A 31 11.81 -17.56 1.96
N ALA A 32 11.06 -16.68 2.63
CA ALA A 32 9.67 -16.95 3.01
C ALA A 32 8.90 -17.53 1.80
N LYS A 33 8.21 -18.65 2.03
CA LYS A 33 7.55 -19.41 0.98
C LYS A 33 6.41 -18.56 0.40
N ILE A 34 6.59 -18.06 -0.83
CA ILE A 34 5.52 -17.37 -1.58
C ILE A 34 4.37 -18.36 -1.81
N LEU A 35 3.15 -17.92 -1.52
CA LEU A 35 1.95 -18.74 -1.67
C LEU A 35 1.76 -19.24 -3.12
N PRO A 36 1.17 -20.43 -3.33
CA PRO A 36 0.92 -20.96 -4.67
C PRO A 36 0.10 -20.03 -5.57
N SER A 37 -0.86 -19.30 -5.00
CA SER A 37 -1.66 -18.30 -5.72
C SER A 37 -0.81 -17.18 -6.31
N VAL A 38 0.18 -16.70 -5.56
CA VAL A 38 1.12 -15.67 -6.01
C VAL A 38 2.08 -16.22 -7.07
N GLN A 39 2.51 -17.48 -6.95
CA GLN A 39 3.29 -18.14 -8.01
C GLN A 39 2.49 -18.25 -9.31
N ASN A 40 1.20 -18.59 -9.22
CA ASN A 40 0.30 -18.64 -10.37
C ASN A 40 0.10 -17.25 -10.99
N ALA A 41 -0.03 -16.20 -10.17
CA ALA A 41 -0.10 -14.83 -10.66
C ALA A 41 1.16 -14.43 -11.45
N LEU A 42 2.35 -14.77 -10.96
CA LEU A 42 3.60 -14.55 -11.70
C LEU A 42 3.63 -15.33 -13.02
N LYS A 43 3.20 -16.60 -13.03
CA LYS A 43 3.10 -17.40 -14.27
C LYS A 43 2.13 -16.78 -15.28
N ASN A 44 0.98 -16.27 -14.82
CA ASN A 44 0.00 -15.59 -15.66
C ASN A 44 0.62 -14.33 -16.29
N ILE A 45 1.36 -13.54 -15.52
CA ILE A 45 2.06 -12.35 -16.02
C ILE A 45 3.10 -12.74 -17.08
N ILE A 46 3.92 -13.76 -16.82
CA ILE A 46 4.94 -14.25 -17.76
C ILE A 46 4.29 -14.67 -19.09
N ALA A 47 3.18 -15.41 -19.03
CA ALA A 47 2.44 -15.84 -20.21
C ALA A 47 1.82 -14.65 -20.96
N LYS A 48 1.13 -13.73 -20.25
CA LYS A 48 0.50 -12.53 -20.83
C LYS A 48 1.53 -11.60 -21.49
N GLU A 49 2.70 -11.48 -20.89
CA GLU A 49 3.79 -10.61 -21.39
C GLU A 49 4.62 -11.29 -22.49
N GLY A 50 4.29 -12.54 -22.86
CA GLY A 50 4.79 -13.24 -24.04
C GLY A 50 6.15 -13.90 -23.89
N PHE A 51 6.63 -14.13 -22.66
CA PHE A 51 7.95 -14.74 -22.43
C PHE A 51 7.96 -16.22 -22.81
N THR A 52 8.86 -16.60 -23.70
CA THR A 52 9.08 -17.99 -24.14
C THR A 52 10.29 -18.63 -23.45
N LEU A 53 11.32 -17.82 -23.15
CA LEU A 53 12.48 -18.19 -22.35
C LEU A 53 12.81 -17.03 -21.42
N TYR A 54 12.89 -17.26 -20.11
CA TYR A 54 13.11 -16.19 -19.15
C TYR A 54 13.92 -16.62 -17.95
N LYS A 55 14.55 -15.64 -17.30
CA LYS A 55 15.11 -15.72 -15.96
C LYS A 55 14.30 -14.81 -15.05
N LEU A 56 13.76 -15.39 -13.98
CA LEU A 56 13.10 -14.65 -12.90
C LEU A 56 14.08 -14.54 -11.73
N THR A 57 14.28 -13.32 -11.23
CA THR A 57 14.99 -13.09 -9.96
C THR A 57 14.09 -12.39 -8.98
N ARG A 58 14.22 -12.76 -7.71
CA ARG A 58 13.48 -12.19 -6.60
C ARG A 58 14.44 -11.60 -5.59
N ARG A 59 14.10 -10.44 -5.02
CA ARG A 59 14.80 -9.82 -3.89
C ARG A 59 13.79 -9.34 -2.87
N THR A 60 13.98 -9.68 -1.60
CA THR A 60 13.17 -9.16 -0.50
C THR A 60 13.48 -7.68 -0.26
N ILE A 61 12.44 -6.87 -0.07
CA ILE A 61 12.55 -5.47 0.32
C ILE A 61 12.40 -5.40 1.85
N ALA A 62 13.41 -4.90 2.53
CA ALA A 62 13.34 -4.70 3.97
C ALA A 62 12.25 -3.68 4.32
N SER A 63 11.33 -4.06 5.22
CA SER A 63 10.21 -3.21 5.59
C SER A 63 10.62 -1.97 6.39
N ASN A 64 11.83 -1.95 6.98
CA ASN A 64 12.34 -0.90 7.88
C ASN A 64 11.30 -0.41 8.91
N GLY A 65 10.43 -1.32 9.37
CA GLY A 65 9.35 -1.03 10.31
C GLY A 65 8.17 -0.23 9.73
N SER A 66 7.98 -0.19 8.41
CA SER A 66 6.94 0.59 7.73
C SER A 66 5.85 -0.23 7.05
N ASN A 67 6.06 -1.55 6.89
CA ASN A 67 5.11 -2.49 6.25
C ASN A 67 4.84 -3.67 7.18
N TYR A 68 3.78 -3.56 7.98
CA TYR A 68 3.46 -4.55 9.01
C TYR A 68 2.62 -5.71 8.50
N MET A 69 1.99 -5.57 7.33
CA MET A 69 0.96 -6.50 6.85
C MET A 69 1.35 -7.32 5.62
N ALA A 70 2.51 -7.06 5.03
CA ALA A 70 2.92 -7.74 3.82
C ALA A 70 4.43 -7.90 3.75
N ASP A 71 4.85 -9.01 3.16
CA ASP A 71 6.21 -9.15 2.65
C ASP A 71 6.30 -8.45 1.30
N LEU A 72 7.38 -7.71 1.10
CA LEU A 72 7.61 -6.96 -0.13
C LEU A 72 8.77 -7.55 -0.91
N TYR A 73 8.61 -7.65 -2.21
CA TYR A 73 9.62 -8.21 -3.11
C TYR A 73 9.79 -7.36 -4.36
N GLU A 74 11.02 -7.24 -4.84
CA GLU A 74 11.31 -6.90 -6.22
C GLU A 74 11.40 -8.19 -7.03
N ILE A 75 10.72 -8.23 -8.16
CA ILE A 75 10.80 -9.33 -9.12
C ILE A 75 11.27 -8.77 -10.47
N ASP A 76 12.39 -9.28 -10.97
CA ASP A 76 12.85 -8.98 -12.32
C ASP A 76 12.64 -10.21 -13.20
N ILE A 77 11.99 -10.02 -14.35
CA ILE A 77 11.82 -11.06 -15.36
C ILE A 77 12.49 -10.55 -16.63
N LYS A 78 13.50 -11.29 -17.09
CA LYS A 78 14.27 -10.96 -18.29
C LYS A 78 14.32 -12.14 -19.23
N GLY A 79 14.14 -11.94 -20.52
CA GLY A 79 14.07 -13.07 -21.43
C GLY A 79 13.70 -12.72 -22.86
N GLN A 80 13.50 -13.78 -23.65
CA GLN A 80 12.98 -13.69 -25.01
C GLN A 80 11.45 -13.77 -25.02
N THR A 81 10.86 -12.97 -25.89
CA THR A 81 9.45 -13.03 -26.29
C THR A 81 9.36 -13.23 -27.80
N ASN A 82 8.15 -13.41 -28.32
CA ASN A 82 7.93 -13.45 -29.78
C ASN A 82 8.29 -12.13 -30.48
N GLU A 83 8.37 -11.02 -29.74
CA GLU A 83 8.71 -9.68 -30.24
C GLU A 83 10.19 -9.30 -29.99
N GLY A 84 10.98 -10.24 -29.43
CA GLY A 84 12.39 -10.03 -29.08
C GLY A 84 12.65 -10.00 -27.57
N TYR A 85 13.83 -9.52 -27.18
CA TYR A 85 14.25 -9.48 -25.79
C TYR A 85 13.45 -8.46 -24.99
N LYS A 86 13.00 -8.85 -23.80
CA LYS A 86 12.17 -8.03 -22.92
C LYS A 86 12.65 -8.15 -21.48
N GLU A 87 12.52 -7.04 -20.75
CA GLU A 87 12.77 -6.96 -19.33
C GLU A 87 11.61 -6.22 -18.66
N ILE A 88 11.02 -6.84 -17.64
CA ILE A 88 9.99 -6.21 -16.80
C ILE A 88 10.41 -6.25 -15.33
N HIS A 89 10.08 -5.17 -14.64
CA HIS A 89 10.38 -4.96 -13.24
C HIS A 89 9.10 -4.82 -12.44
N LEU A 90 8.91 -5.73 -11.49
CA LEU A 90 7.68 -5.81 -10.71
C LEU A 90 7.96 -5.56 -9.24
N PHE A 91 7.03 -4.85 -8.61
CA PHE A 91 6.91 -4.75 -7.17
C PHE A 91 5.79 -5.71 -6.75
N LEU A 92 6.14 -6.67 -5.91
CA LEU A 92 5.21 -7.65 -5.35
C LEU A 92 5.00 -7.33 -3.87
N LYS A 93 3.75 -7.04 -3.50
CA LYS A 93 3.27 -7.01 -2.13
C LYS A 93 2.54 -8.32 -1.85
N HIS A 94 3.20 -9.23 -1.15
CA HIS A 94 2.66 -10.51 -0.72
C HIS A 94 1.94 -10.33 0.61
N ILE A 95 0.64 -10.51 0.58
CA ILE A 95 -0.26 -10.26 1.69
C ILE A 95 -0.08 -11.33 2.76
N ILE A 96 0.11 -10.91 4.01
CA ILE A 96 0.28 -11.82 5.15
C ILE A 96 -0.72 -11.45 6.24
N PRO A 97 -1.44 -12.43 6.82
CA PRO A 97 -2.28 -12.18 7.99
C PRO A 97 -1.45 -11.62 9.15
N VAL A 98 -1.92 -10.55 9.79
CA VAL A 98 -1.27 -9.96 10.97
C VAL A 98 -2.16 -10.11 12.18
N GLU A 99 -1.89 -11.13 12.98
CA GLU A 99 -2.64 -11.40 14.22
C GLU A 99 -2.56 -10.22 15.20
N ALA A 100 -1.40 -9.54 15.28
CA ALA A 100 -1.13 -8.50 16.28
C ALA A 100 -2.06 -7.27 16.20
N ILE A 101 -2.74 -7.05 15.07
CA ILE A 101 -3.61 -5.87 14.85
C ILE A 101 -5.05 -6.27 14.47
N GLN A 102 -5.35 -7.56 14.33
CA GLN A 102 -6.65 -8.05 13.86
C GLN A 102 -7.82 -7.62 14.76
N SER A 103 -7.57 -7.33 16.04
CA SER A 103 -8.58 -6.80 16.95
C SER A 103 -8.95 -5.34 16.64
N LEU A 104 -8.09 -4.59 15.96
CA LEU A 104 -8.28 -3.17 15.61
C LEU A 104 -8.65 -2.98 14.14
N ILE A 105 -8.08 -3.79 13.25
CA ILE A 105 -8.20 -3.61 11.80
C ILE A 105 -8.45 -4.94 11.10
N ASP A 106 -9.40 -4.93 10.18
CA ASP A 106 -9.63 -6.01 9.22
C ASP A 106 -8.67 -5.85 8.05
N VAL A 107 -7.64 -6.69 8.06
CA VAL A 107 -6.59 -6.71 7.05
C VAL A 107 -7.14 -7.18 5.67
N ASN A 108 -8.14 -8.05 5.66
CA ASN A 108 -8.75 -8.51 4.40
C ASN A 108 -9.53 -7.37 3.72
N ILE A 109 -10.22 -6.54 4.50
CA ILE A 109 -10.89 -5.34 3.97
C ILE A 109 -9.84 -4.34 3.44
N CYS A 110 -8.71 -4.16 4.12
CA CYS A 110 -7.63 -3.30 3.60
C CYS A 110 -7.17 -3.73 2.20
N TYR A 111 -6.99 -5.03 1.99
CA TYR A 111 -6.54 -5.55 0.71
C TYR A 111 -7.63 -5.58 -0.35
N SER A 112 -8.89 -5.82 0.03
CA SER A 112 -10.00 -5.76 -0.92
C SER A 112 -10.13 -4.35 -1.51
N HIS A 113 -9.81 -3.30 -0.75
CA HIS A 113 -9.79 -1.93 -1.27
C HIS A 113 -8.70 -1.69 -2.31
N GLU A 114 -7.47 -2.17 -2.06
CA GLU A 114 -6.38 -2.04 -3.03
C GLU A 114 -6.68 -2.85 -4.30
N VAL A 115 -7.20 -4.07 -4.16
CA VAL A 115 -7.64 -4.92 -5.29
C VAL A 115 -8.74 -4.22 -6.09
N PHE A 116 -9.77 -3.68 -5.42
CA PHE A 116 -10.84 -2.92 -6.07
C PHE A 116 -10.29 -1.70 -6.82
N PHE A 117 -9.36 -0.97 -6.22
CA PHE A 117 -8.77 0.21 -6.84
C PHE A 117 -8.02 -0.14 -8.14
N TYR A 118 -7.12 -1.12 -8.08
CA TYR A 118 -6.26 -1.45 -9.23
C TYR A 118 -6.95 -2.28 -10.31
N ASN A 119 -7.95 -3.10 -9.97
CA ASN A 119 -8.65 -3.93 -10.95
C ASN A 119 -9.86 -3.23 -11.58
N GLU A 120 -10.46 -2.24 -10.91
CA GLU A 120 -11.73 -1.63 -11.35
C GLU A 120 -11.68 -0.10 -11.35
N LEU A 121 -11.48 0.52 -10.18
CA LEU A 121 -11.70 1.97 -10.03
C LEU A 121 -10.71 2.84 -10.81
N SER A 122 -9.45 2.41 -10.91
CA SER A 122 -8.41 3.13 -11.67
C SER A 122 -8.80 3.32 -13.14
N GLU A 123 -9.41 2.31 -13.75
CA GLU A 123 -9.90 2.37 -15.13
C GLU A 123 -11.12 3.28 -15.26
N VAL A 124 -12.02 3.27 -14.27
CA VAL A 124 -13.14 4.23 -14.21
C VAL A 124 -12.61 5.66 -14.15
N PHE A 125 -11.57 5.92 -13.35
CA PHE A 125 -10.93 7.22 -13.27
C PHE A 125 -10.24 7.61 -14.59
N ASN A 126 -9.55 6.70 -15.26
CA ASN A 126 -8.97 6.97 -16.57
C ASN A 126 -10.04 7.42 -17.58
N LYS A 127 -11.15 6.68 -17.67
CA LYS A 127 -12.29 7.03 -18.55
C LYS A 127 -12.91 8.38 -18.22
N LEU A 128 -13.08 8.71 -16.94
CA LEU A 128 -13.59 10.04 -16.55
C LEU A 128 -12.68 11.17 -17.06
N GLN A 129 -11.36 10.98 -16.96
CA GLN A 129 -10.37 11.97 -17.41
C GLN A 129 -10.31 12.08 -18.93
N GLU A 130 -10.42 10.96 -19.64
CA GLU A 130 -10.51 10.91 -21.11
C GLU A 130 -11.76 11.60 -21.64
N ASN A 131 -12.92 11.29 -21.06
CA ASN A 131 -14.19 11.92 -21.43
C ASN A 131 -14.18 13.43 -21.18
N ALA A 132 -13.48 13.87 -20.13
CA ALA A 132 -13.27 15.28 -19.84
C ALA A 132 -12.15 15.93 -20.69
N LYS A 133 -11.48 15.15 -21.55
CA LYS A 133 -10.37 15.58 -22.42
C LYS A 133 -9.22 16.24 -21.64
N ILE A 134 -8.94 15.76 -20.43
CA ILE A 134 -7.83 16.27 -19.61
C ILE A 134 -6.51 15.92 -20.31
N PRO A 135 -5.59 16.89 -20.49
CA PRO A 135 -4.25 16.62 -21.04
C PRO A 135 -3.50 15.58 -20.22
N GLU A 136 -2.73 14.70 -20.87
CA GLU A 136 -2.10 13.55 -20.20
C GLU A 136 -1.13 13.94 -19.06
N GLY A 137 -0.46 15.10 -19.18
CA GLY A 137 0.40 15.65 -18.13
C GLY A 137 -0.36 16.10 -16.86
N GLU A 138 -1.66 16.40 -16.99
CA GLU A 138 -2.50 16.92 -15.91
C GLU A 138 -3.36 15.85 -15.24
N ARG A 139 -3.44 14.66 -15.84
CA ARG A 139 -4.21 13.54 -15.29
C ARG A 139 -3.64 13.05 -13.96
N PHE A 140 -4.52 12.58 -13.09
CA PHE A 140 -4.20 11.65 -12.03
C PHE A 140 -3.69 10.35 -12.66
N LYS A 141 -2.48 9.94 -12.26
CA LYS A 141 -1.80 8.76 -12.80
C LYS A 141 -1.79 7.65 -11.77
N THR A 142 -2.03 6.43 -12.23
CA THR A 142 -1.87 5.22 -11.44
C THR A 142 -0.68 4.41 -11.95
N VAL A 143 -0.08 3.60 -11.09
CA VAL A 143 0.94 2.63 -11.50
C VAL A 143 0.32 1.54 -12.36
N LYS A 144 1.07 1.01 -13.33
CA LYS A 144 0.62 -0.15 -14.12
C LYS A 144 0.39 -1.34 -13.18
N ASN A 145 -0.84 -1.83 -13.17
CA ASN A 145 -1.24 -3.06 -12.52
C ASN A 145 -0.96 -4.25 -13.46
N TYR A 146 -0.30 -5.29 -12.96
CA TYR A 146 -0.11 -6.54 -13.69
C TYR A 146 -1.09 -7.61 -13.21
N GLU A 147 -1.19 -7.80 -11.89
CA GLU A 147 -2.16 -8.70 -11.28
C GLU A 147 -2.38 -8.32 -9.82
N CYS A 148 -3.65 -8.16 -9.40
CA CYS A 148 -4.03 -7.95 -8.01
C CYS A 148 -5.12 -8.93 -7.59
N ASN A 149 -4.90 -9.63 -6.47
CA ASN A 149 -5.85 -10.55 -5.85
C ASN A 149 -5.70 -10.50 -4.31
N GLN A 150 -6.41 -11.38 -3.59
CA GLN A 150 -6.43 -11.38 -2.13
C GLN A 150 -5.08 -11.74 -1.47
N ASP A 151 -4.16 -12.39 -2.21
CA ASP A 151 -2.87 -12.85 -1.69
C ASP A 151 -1.68 -12.01 -2.20
N ALA A 152 -1.85 -11.30 -3.33
CA ALA A 152 -0.80 -10.49 -3.90
C ALA A 152 -1.30 -9.28 -4.68
N MET A 153 -0.49 -8.22 -4.62
CA MET A 153 -0.53 -7.12 -5.57
C MET A 153 0.80 -7.05 -6.30
N ILE A 154 0.74 -7.18 -7.62
CA ILE A 154 1.90 -7.16 -8.51
C ILE A 154 1.76 -5.97 -9.43
N LEU A 155 2.60 -4.96 -9.18
CA LEU A 155 2.57 -3.66 -9.84
C LEU A 155 3.90 -3.40 -10.54
N GLU A 156 3.95 -2.45 -11.46
CA GLU A 156 5.23 -1.97 -11.99
C GLU A 156 6.12 -1.42 -10.87
N ASN A 157 7.39 -1.81 -10.85
CA ASN A 157 8.35 -1.31 -9.88
C ASN A 157 8.80 0.12 -10.24
N LEU A 158 8.12 1.12 -9.67
CA LEU A 158 8.45 2.54 -9.87
C LEU A 158 9.84 2.92 -9.34
N ALA A 159 10.43 2.16 -8.42
CA ALA A 159 11.80 2.43 -7.96
C ALA A 159 12.81 2.30 -9.11
N ARG A 160 12.55 1.41 -10.07
CA ARG A 160 13.35 1.26 -11.30
C ARG A 160 13.19 2.43 -12.27
N LYS A 161 12.17 3.27 -12.07
CA LYS A 161 11.96 4.54 -12.79
C LYS A 161 12.51 5.76 -12.03
N GLY A 162 13.21 5.55 -10.90
CA GLY A 162 13.80 6.59 -10.07
C GLY A 162 12.85 7.18 -9.03
N PHE A 163 11.68 6.58 -8.82
CA PHE A 163 10.80 6.98 -7.71
C PHE A 163 11.33 6.45 -6.38
N LYS A 164 11.17 7.24 -5.31
CA LYS A 164 11.57 6.92 -3.95
C LYS A 164 10.49 7.36 -2.97
N THR A 165 10.54 6.85 -1.75
CA THR A 165 9.70 7.27 -0.64
C THR A 165 10.55 8.03 0.39
N LEU A 166 9.92 8.93 1.15
CA LEU A 166 10.58 9.53 2.31
C LEU A 166 10.50 8.59 3.51
N HIS A 167 11.54 8.59 4.33
CA HIS A 167 11.50 7.83 5.57
C HIS A 167 10.53 8.50 6.55
N ARG A 168 9.76 7.70 7.30
CA ARG A 168 8.62 8.19 8.10
C ARG A 168 8.98 9.18 9.22
N MET A 169 10.26 9.24 9.59
CA MET A 169 10.78 10.14 10.63
C MET A 169 11.41 11.41 10.04
N ASP A 170 11.46 11.53 8.71
CA ASP A 170 12.08 12.67 8.05
C ASP A 170 11.14 13.88 8.09
N VAL A 171 11.74 15.07 8.11
CA VAL A 171 10.99 16.31 7.93
C VAL A 171 10.57 16.41 6.47
N MET A 172 9.27 16.51 6.24
CA MET A 172 8.69 16.61 4.90
C MET A 172 9.06 17.96 4.25
N PRO A 173 9.71 17.96 3.07
CA PRO A 173 9.95 19.18 2.32
C PRO A 173 8.64 19.83 1.85
N ILE A 174 8.57 21.16 1.84
CA ILE A 174 7.35 21.88 1.44
C ILE A 174 6.91 21.53 0.02
N GLN A 175 7.86 21.45 -0.92
CA GLN A 175 7.59 21.10 -2.31
C GLN A 175 7.02 19.68 -2.44
N PHE A 176 7.50 18.73 -1.63
CA PHE A 176 6.93 17.38 -1.59
C PHE A 176 5.49 17.41 -1.08
N ALA A 177 5.20 18.20 -0.03
CA ALA A 177 3.85 18.35 0.50
C ALA A 177 2.89 18.96 -0.52
N GLU A 178 3.31 20.00 -1.23
CA GLU A 178 2.53 20.66 -2.29
C GLU A 178 2.19 19.68 -3.42
N LEU A 179 3.17 18.93 -3.92
CA LEU A 179 2.95 17.91 -4.95
C LEU A 179 2.03 16.78 -4.47
N SER A 180 2.22 16.32 -3.23
CA SER A 180 1.41 15.26 -2.62
C SER A 180 -0.05 15.69 -2.47
N ILE A 181 -0.28 16.91 -1.95
CA ILE A 181 -1.63 17.47 -1.80
C ILE A 181 -2.27 17.71 -3.17
N THR A 182 -1.50 18.12 -4.18
CA THR A 182 -2.00 18.26 -5.56
C THR A 182 -2.51 16.93 -6.12
N GLN A 183 -1.78 15.83 -5.93
CA GLN A 183 -2.26 14.51 -6.36
C GLN A 183 -3.49 14.06 -5.57
N LEU A 184 -3.52 14.33 -4.26
CA LEU A 184 -4.68 14.03 -3.42
C LEU A 184 -5.92 14.82 -3.84
N ALA A 185 -5.75 16.10 -4.21
CA ALA A 185 -6.82 16.93 -4.73
C ALA A 185 -7.39 16.39 -6.05
N ARG A 186 -6.54 15.87 -6.94
CA ARG A 186 -6.99 15.20 -8.18
C ARG A 186 -7.81 13.95 -7.88
N LEU A 187 -7.35 13.11 -6.94
CA LEU A 187 -8.09 11.94 -6.48
C LEU A 187 -9.48 12.34 -5.94
N HIS A 188 -9.55 13.35 -5.09
CA HIS A 188 -10.82 13.86 -4.55
C HIS A 188 -11.72 14.44 -5.64
N GLY A 189 -11.16 15.20 -6.57
CA GLY A 189 -11.88 15.72 -7.73
C GLY A 189 -12.54 14.62 -8.56
N LEU A 190 -11.81 13.54 -8.83
CA LEU A 190 -12.35 12.36 -9.52
C LEU A 190 -13.48 11.69 -8.75
N SER A 191 -13.38 11.63 -7.41
CA SER A 191 -14.47 11.12 -6.58
C SER A 191 -15.75 11.95 -6.72
N PHE A 192 -15.64 13.29 -6.69
CA PHE A 192 -16.78 14.17 -6.87
C PHE A 192 -17.39 14.08 -8.27
N VAL A 193 -16.54 14.04 -9.30
CA VAL A 193 -16.99 13.86 -10.69
C VAL A 193 -17.68 12.51 -10.85
N LEU A 194 -17.14 11.44 -10.29
CA LEU A 194 -17.74 10.10 -10.34
C LEU A 194 -19.14 10.11 -9.72
N LYS A 195 -19.30 10.70 -8.54
CA LYS A 195 -20.60 10.83 -7.87
C LYS A 195 -21.65 11.53 -8.74
N HIS A 196 -21.24 12.55 -9.49
CA HIS A 196 -22.14 13.35 -10.32
C HIS A 196 -22.43 12.69 -11.68
N LYS A 197 -21.42 12.11 -12.32
CA LYS A 197 -21.49 11.57 -13.69
C LYS A 197 -21.92 10.10 -13.76
N ASN A 198 -21.67 9.32 -12.71
CA ASN A 198 -22.06 7.92 -12.62
C ASN A 198 -22.55 7.59 -11.21
N ARG A 199 -23.76 8.10 -10.91
CA ARG A 199 -24.36 8.02 -9.58
C ARG A 199 -24.62 6.59 -9.14
N ASP A 200 -25.08 5.72 -10.03
CA ASP A 200 -25.41 4.34 -9.70
C ASP A 200 -24.15 3.58 -9.28
N TYR A 201 -23.07 3.69 -10.05
CA TYR A 201 -21.77 3.13 -9.66
C TYR A 201 -21.29 3.68 -8.31
N PHE A 202 -21.45 4.99 -8.07
CA PHE A 202 -21.06 5.57 -6.80
C PHE A 202 -21.86 5.00 -5.62
N GLU A 203 -23.18 4.88 -5.74
CA GLU A 203 -24.05 4.34 -4.69
C GLU A 203 -23.85 2.84 -4.47
N GLU A 204 -23.54 2.08 -5.52
CA GLU A 204 -23.36 0.62 -5.45
C GLU A 204 -21.95 0.19 -5.04
N LYS A 205 -20.91 0.93 -5.47
CA LYS A 205 -19.51 0.52 -5.28
C LYS A 205 -18.78 1.41 -4.28
N ILE A 206 -18.86 2.74 -4.43
CA ILE A 206 -18.05 3.67 -3.62
C ILE A 206 -18.63 3.86 -2.22
N LYS A 207 -19.93 4.10 -2.12
CA LYS A 207 -20.60 4.33 -0.83
C LYS A 207 -20.65 3.09 0.05
N ARG A 208 -20.51 1.90 -0.55
CA ARG A 208 -20.53 0.61 0.15
C ARG A 208 -19.13 0.12 0.56
N ILE A 209 -18.08 0.90 0.30
CA ILE A 209 -16.74 0.60 0.80
C ILE A 209 -16.78 0.58 2.32
N GLU A 210 -16.40 -0.55 2.90
CA GLU A 210 -16.43 -0.76 4.34
C GLU A 210 -15.23 -0.09 5.02
N SER A 211 -15.38 0.25 6.30
CA SER A 211 -14.22 0.70 7.08
C SER A 211 -13.43 -0.53 7.51
N PRO A 212 -12.10 -0.57 7.30
CA PRO A 212 -11.29 -1.67 7.83
C PRO A 212 -11.13 -1.56 9.36
N LEU A 213 -11.42 -0.40 9.97
CA LEU A 213 -11.30 -0.22 11.42
C LEU A 213 -12.52 -0.74 12.19
N HIS A 214 -12.27 -1.54 13.23
CA HIS A 214 -13.27 -2.08 14.15
C HIS A 214 -13.62 -1.08 15.27
N PHE A 215 -14.36 -0.03 14.90
CA PHE A 215 -14.79 1.00 15.87
C PHE A 215 -15.80 0.49 16.92
N ASP A 216 -16.47 -0.63 16.63
CA ASP A 216 -17.47 -1.29 17.46
C ASP A 216 -16.84 -2.08 18.63
N LYS A 217 -15.58 -2.53 18.48
CA LYS A 217 -14.78 -3.15 19.56
C LYS A 217 -14.23 -2.07 20.50
N ILE A 218 -15.13 -1.42 21.24
CA ILE A 218 -14.84 -0.21 22.02
C ILE A 218 -13.75 -0.43 23.08
N GLU A 219 -13.69 -1.63 23.65
CA GLU A 219 -12.69 -2.09 24.60
C GLU A 219 -11.27 -2.15 24.01
N VAL A 220 -11.15 -2.22 22.68
CA VAL A 220 -9.87 -2.17 21.95
C VAL A 220 -9.63 -0.78 21.37
N TRP A 221 -10.65 -0.20 20.73
CA TRP A 221 -10.58 1.10 20.06
C TRP A 221 -10.28 2.24 21.04
N LYS A 222 -11.02 2.34 22.16
CA LYS A 222 -10.86 3.46 23.10
C LYS A 222 -9.45 3.49 23.73
N PRO A 223 -8.91 2.39 24.28
CA PRO A 223 -7.54 2.38 24.81
C PRO A 223 -6.48 2.63 23.73
N PHE A 224 -6.68 2.12 22.52
CA PHE A 224 -5.77 2.38 21.40
C PHE A 224 -5.67 3.88 21.12
N VAL A 225 -6.81 4.55 20.89
CA VAL A 225 -6.83 5.99 20.60
C VAL A 225 -6.26 6.78 21.78
N LYS A 226 -6.66 6.48 23.01
CA LYS A 226 -6.16 7.18 24.20
C LYS A 226 -4.65 7.14 24.29
N ARG A 227 -4.05 5.96 24.09
CA ARG A 227 -2.59 5.80 24.06
C ARG A 227 -1.91 6.61 22.95
N GLN A 228 -2.53 6.73 21.77
CA GLN A 228 -1.97 7.55 20.69
C GLN A 228 -1.99 9.05 21.04
N PHE A 229 -3.06 9.53 21.66
CA PHE A 229 -3.18 10.90 22.12
C PHE A 229 -2.22 11.20 23.29
N GLU A 230 -2.07 10.29 24.23
CA GLU A 230 -1.07 10.41 25.32
C GLU A 230 0.34 10.50 24.76
N ASN A 231 0.69 9.63 23.80
CA ASN A 231 2.01 9.64 23.16
C ASN A 231 2.27 10.92 22.36
N SER A 232 1.27 11.41 21.62
CA SER A 232 1.41 12.61 20.79
C SER A 232 1.48 13.90 21.61
N THR A 233 0.93 13.89 22.83
CA THR A 233 0.86 15.08 23.70
C THR A 233 1.84 15.06 24.87
N LYS A 234 2.61 13.98 25.03
CA LYS A 234 3.56 13.76 26.15
C LYS A 234 4.48 14.95 26.43
N TYR A 235 4.87 15.68 25.40
CA TYR A 235 5.82 16.80 25.49
C TYR A 235 5.15 18.18 25.52
N PHE A 236 3.81 18.24 25.50
CA PHE A 236 3.08 19.50 25.64
C PHE A 236 2.87 19.88 27.12
N GLY A 237 2.62 21.16 27.36
CA GLY A 237 2.24 21.64 28.70
C GLY A 237 0.89 21.07 29.16
N THR A 238 0.70 20.97 30.48
CA THR A 238 -0.47 20.35 31.12
C THR A 238 -1.80 20.92 30.62
N GLY A 239 -1.91 22.24 30.47
CA GLY A 239 -3.14 22.87 29.96
C GLY A 239 -3.50 22.48 28.51
N VAL A 240 -2.52 22.15 27.67
CA VAL A 240 -2.78 21.63 26.31
C VAL A 240 -3.21 20.17 26.38
N GLN A 241 -2.55 19.37 27.22
CA GLN A 241 -2.90 17.96 27.44
C GLN A 241 -4.35 17.81 27.93
N GLU A 242 -4.77 18.64 28.90
CA GLU A 242 -6.14 18.65 29.42
C GLU A 242 -7.18 18.96 28.32
N LYS A 243 -6.94 20.00 27.52
CA LYS A 243 -7.84 20.37 26.40
C LYS A 243 -7.96 19.24 25.39
N ILE A 244 -6.85 18.59 25.04
CA ILE A 244 -6.83 17.48 24.09
C ILE A 244 -7.55 16.25 24.66
N ASN A 245 -7.32 15.93 25.94
CA ASN A 245 -8.00 14.82 26.62
C ASN A 245 -9.52 15.05 26.71
N GLN A 246 -9.95 16.27 27.02
CA GLN A 246 -11.38 16.63 26.99
C GLN A 246 -11.97 16.49 25.59
N PHE A 247 -11.27 16.94 24.55
CA PHE A 247 -11.72 16.73 23.17
C PHE A 247 -11.82 15.25 22.80
N LEU A 248 -10.84 14.45 23.22
CA LEU A 248 -10.80 13.01 22.98
C LEU A 248 -12.03 12.32 23.58
N GLU A 249 -12.24 12.49 24.89
CA GLU A 249 -13.32 11.82 25.64
C GLU A 249 -14.71 12.32 25.23
N ASN A 250 -14.88 13.63 25.00
CA ASN A 250 -16.20 14.21 24.76
C ASN A 250 -16.62 14.22 23.29
N LYS A 251 -15.69 14.10 22.34
CA LYS A 251 -16.00 14.26 20.90
C LYS A 251 -15.35 13.21 20.01
N PHE A 252 -14.04 13.01 20.11
CA PHE A 252 -13.32 12.23 19.11
C PHE A 252 -13.76 10.77 19.06
N ILE A 253 -13.85 10.09 20.22
CA ILE A 253 -14.18 8.67 20.30
C ILE A 253 -15.54 8.37 19.63
N GLU A 254 -16.53 9.25 19.80
CA GLU A 254 -17.87 9.06 19.26
C GLU A 254 -18.02 9.57 17.81
N LYS A 255 -17.44 10.75 17.50
CA LYS A 255 -17.64 11.40 16.19
C LYS A 255 -16.74 10.83 15.10
N PHE A 256 -15.49 10.49 15.43
CA PHE A 256 -14.53 10.03 14.43
C PHE A 256 -15.03 8.82 13.63
N PRO A 257 -15.59 7.75 14.25
CA PRO A 257 -16.14 6.62 13.50
C PRO A 257 -17.23 7.02 12.50
N LYS A 258 -18.11 7.96 12.87
CA LYS A 258 -19.21 8.43 12.01
C LYS A 258 -18.67 9.17 10.78
N HIS A 259 -17.70 10.07 10.99
CA HIS A 259 -17.03 10.79 9.90
C HIS A 259 -16.22 9.86 9.00
N PHE A 260 -15.47 8.93 9.59
CA PHE A 260 -14.64 7.97 8.86
C PHE A 260 -15.48 7.05 7.97
N LYS A 261 -16.61 6.53 8.49
CA LYS A 261 -17.56 5.70 7.72
C LYS A 261 -18.45 6.51 6.77
N GLY A 262 -18.32 7.83 6.71
CA GLY A 262 -19.18 8.69 5.88
C GLY A 262 -20.66 8.66 6.28
N VAL A 263 -20.99 8.28 7.52
CA VAL A 263 -22.38 8.23 8.04
C VAL A 263 -22.73 9.58 8.66
N THR A 264 -22.59 10.64 7.86
CA THR A 264 -22.91 12.02 8.22
C THR A 264 -23.62 12.72 7.05
N ASP A 265 -24.21 13.88 7.31
CA ASP A 265 -24.85 14.73 6.29
C ASP A 265 -23.84 15.61 5.53
N SER A 266 -22.55 15.49 5.85
CA SER A 266 -21.49 16.25 5.18
C SER A 266 -21.26 15.79 3.75
N ILE A 267 -20.59 16.64 2.97
CA ILE A 267 -20.07 16.27 1.65
C ILE A 267 -19.10 15.10 1.83
N LYS A 268 -19.31 14.03 1.04
CA LYS A 268 -18.55 12.78 1.10
C LYS A 268 -17.65 12.67 -0.12
N CYS A 269 -16.43 12.24 0.12
CA CYS A 269 -15.42 12.01 -0.89
C CYS A 269 -14.72 10.70 -0.60
N LEU A 270 -14.33 9.97 -1.65
CA LEU A 270 -13.40 8.86 -1.53
C LEU A 270 -12.04 9.43 -1.10
N CYS A 271 -11.46 8.84 -0.06
CA CYS A 271 -10.16 9.24 0.50
C CYS A 271 -9.14 8.12 0.33
N HIS A 272 -7.85 8.44 0.37
CA HIS A 272 -6.77 7.45 0.33
C HIS A 272 -6.72 6.55 1.59
N GLY A 273 -7.17 7.03 2.75
CA GLY A 273 -7.28 6.24 3.99
C GLY A 273 -6.01 6.12 4.84
N ASP A 274 -4.82 6.14 4.24
CA ASP A 274 -3.51 6.15 4.94
C ASP A 274 -2.47 7.01 4.17
N PHE A 275 -2.78 8.30 4.00
CA PHE A 275 -1.95 9.24 3.23
C PHE A 275 -0.83 9.82 4.08
N ARG A 276 0.30 9.11 4.14
CA ARG A 276 1.51 9.49 4.89
C ARG A 276 2.74 9.51 3.98
N ILE A 277 3.80 10.21 4.40
CA ILE A 277 5.00 10.46 3.57
C ILE A 277 5.69 9.17 3.07
N SER A 278 5.59 8.07 3.82
CA SER A 278 6.16 6.78 3.41
C SER A 278 5.28 6.00 2.43
N ASN A 279 4.05 6.44 2.19
CA ASN A 279 3.08 5.84 1.27
C ASN A 279 2.93 6.65 -0.02
N VAL A 280 3.71 7.73 -0.16
CA VAL A 280 3.76 8.56 -1.37
C VAL A 280 5.15 8.40 -1.99
N MET A 281 5.17 8.02 -3.26
CA MET A 281 6.40 7.96 -4.04
C MET A 281 6.61 9.27 -4.81
N PHE A 282 7.85 9.75 -4.85
CA PHE A 282 8.25 10.93 -5.60
C PHE A 282 9.50 10.64 -6.40
N LYS A 283 9.73 11.42 -7.46
CA LYS A 283 10.92 11.35 -8.29
C LYS A 283 11.51 12.75 -8.37
N ASP A 284 12.81 12.88 -8.15
CA ASP A 284 13.50 14.15 -8.36
C ASP A 284 13.51 14.46 -9.86
N ASN A 285 13.41 15.74 -10.20
CA ASN A 285 13.56 16.20 -11.58
C ASN A 285 15.01 16.04 -12.05
#